data_AF-A0A8J9VID9-F1
#
_entry.id   AF-A0A8J9VID9-F1
#
_cell.length_a   1.000
_cell.length_b   1.000
_cell.length_c   1.000
_cell.angle_alpha   90.00
_cell.angle_beta   90.00
_cell.angle_gamma   90.00
#
_symmetry.space_group_name_H-M   'P 1'
#
loop_
_entity.id
_entity.type
_entity.pdbx_description
1 polymer ?
#
loop_
_entity_poly.entity_id
_entity_poly.type
_entity_poly.pdbx_seq_one_letter_code
_entity_poly.pdbx_strand_id
1 'polypeptide(L)'
;MEKRDREILRRNRIFLLDNIESLDRLLSELLAADIAIVNDSMVDSVQSNPTKERRISALLDLLPRRGPTAFSAFCVALRRTDQGFVADQLEGVTTGVEKKMKTLTVSVPPAEENQEDVIPLDDKKGPIQALVKPCTPAFFKQIDAKHKEIWTDY
;
A
#
# COMPACT_ATOMS: atom_id res chain seq x y z
N MET A 1 23.43 -9.21 11.77
CA MET A 1 22.06 -9.56 11.39
C MET A 1 22.05 -11.06 11.23
N GLU A 2 21.05 -11.74 11.79
CA GLU A 2 21.04 -13.20 11.78
C GLU A 2 20.72 -13.75 10.37
N LYS A 3 21.01 -15.04 10.15
CA LYS A 3 20.69 -15.69 8.86
C LYS A 3 19.19 -15.64 8.56
N ARG A 4 18.34 -15.77 9.58
CA ARG A 4 16.88 -15.68 9.47
C ARG A 4 16.44 -14.31 8.94
N ASP A 5 16.90 -13.23 9.56
CA ASP A 5 16.55 -11.85 9.17
C ASP A 5 16.95 -11.54 7.73
N ARG A 6 18.16 -11.98 7.32
CA ARG A 6 18.65 -11.80 5.94
C ARG A 6 17.76 -12.51 4.93
N GLU A 7 17.29 -13.70 5.28
CA GLU A 7 16.41 -14.50 4.44
C GLU A 7 15.01 -13.85 4.34
N ILE A 8 14.50 -13.28 5.43
CA ILE A 8 13.25 -12.51 5.44
C ILE A 8 13.35 -11.30 4.49
N LEU A 9 14.42 -10.52 4.57
CA LEU A 9 14.65 -9.37 3.67
C LEU A 9 14.77 -9.82 2.21
N ARG A 10 15.41 -10.96 1.93
CA ARG A 10 15.54 -11.51 0.58
C ARG A 10 14.20 -11.95 0.00
N ARG A 11 13.39 -12.68 0.77
CA ARG A 11 12.07 -13.16 0.31
C ARG A 11 11.09 -12.03 0.07
N ASN A 12 11.13 -11.00 0.93
CA ASN A 12 10.24 -9.85 0.84
C ASN A 12 10.84 -8.70 0.01
N ARG A 13 11.94 -8.90 -0.73
CA ARG A 13 12.64 -7.81 -1.41
C ARG A 13 11.75 -7.04 -2.38
N ILE A 14 10.95 -7.75 -3.19
CA ILE A 14 10.03 -7.13 -4.14
C ILE A 14 8.95 -6.34 -3.39
N PHE A 15 8.37 -6.94 -2.34
CA PHE A 15 7.39 -6.28 -1.48
C PHE A 15 7.94 -4.98 -0.88
N LEU A 16 9.18 -4.98 -0.39
CA LEU A 16 9.81 -3.79 0.17
C LEU A 16 10.03 -2.68 -0.86
N LEU A 17 10.38 -3.04 -2.10
CA LEU A 17 10.57 -2.06 -3.19
C LEU A 17 9.24 -1.36 -3.54
N ASP A 18 8.14 -2.10 -3.55
CA ASP A 18 6.81 -1.58 -3.92
C ASP A 18 6.16 -0.77 -2.79
N ASN A 19 6.34 -1.20 -1.53
CA ASN A 19 5.56 -0.68 -0.40
C ASN A 19 6.26 0.41 0.42
N ILE A 20 7.58 0.62 0.27
CA ILE A 20 8.25 1.73 0.95
C ILE A 20 7.92 3.02 0.22
N GLU A 21 7.06 3.87 0.79
CA GLU A 21 6.62 5.12 0.15
C GLU A 21 7.64 6.24 0.31
N SER A 22 8.09 6.47 1.54
CA SER A 22 8.92 7.62 1.92
C SER A 22 10.30 7.19 2.40
N LEU A 23 11.21 6.89 1.46
CA LEU A 23 12.57 6.50 1.80
C LEU A 23 13.34 7.60 2.54
N ASP A 24 13.14 8.87 2.16
CA ASP A 24 13.87 9.98 2.78
C ASP A 24 13.51 10.13 4.27
N ARG A 25 12.23 10.01 4.64
CA ARG A 25 11.81 9.97 6.05
C ARG A 25 12.38 8.78 6.80
N LEU A 26 12.41 7.62 6.15
CA LEU A 26 12.98 6.40 6.72
C LEU A 26 14.48 6.53 6.99
N LEU A 27 15.22 7.15 6.08
CA LEU A 27 16.64 7.43 6.27
C LEU A 27 16.88 8.44 7.40
N SER A 28 16.07 9.50 7.48
CA SER A 28 16.13 10.45 8.60
C SER A 28 15.88 9.78 9.95
N GLU A 29 14.90 8.89 10.04
CA GLU A 29 14.60 8.14 11.26
C GLU A 29 15.72 7.15 11.62
N LEU A 30 16.30 6.46 10.62
CA LEU A 30 17.43 5.56 10.82
C LEU A 30 18.72 6.27 11.24
N LEU A 31 18.91 7.52 10.79
CA LEU A 31 20.01 8.38 11.21
C LEU A 31 19.80 8.90 12.63
N ALA A 32 18.55 9.23 12.99
CA ALA A 32 18.18 9.71 14.32
C ALA A 32 18.09 8.60 15.38
N ALA A 33 18.04 7.34 14.97
CA ALA A 33 17.99 6.21 15.89
C ALA A 33 19.27 6.12 16.73
N ASP A 34 19.13 5.79 18.02
CA ASP A 34 20.25 5.64 18.97
C ASP A 34 21.29 4.59 18.52
N ILE A 35 20.88 3.68 17.65
CA ILE A 35 21.74 2.66 17.06
C ILE A 35 22.19 3.16 15.69
N ALA A 36 23.48 3.50 15.57
CA ALA A 36 24.09 3.97 14.33
C ALA A 36 24.10 2.88 13.23
N ILE A 37 22.99 2.73 12.51
CA ILE A 37 22.82 1.80 11.38
C ILE A 37 23.26 2.46 10.08
N VAL A 38 23.02 3.76 9.95
CA VAL A 38 23.31 4.56 8.77
C VAL A 38 24.00 5.83 9.22
N ASN A 39 25.04 6.25 8.49
CA ASN A 39 25.71 7.54 8.68
C ASN A 39 25.37 8.47 7.51
N ASP A 40 25.61 9.78 7.64
CA ASP A 40 25.33 10.77 6.61
C ASP A 40 25.91 10.40 5.23
N SER A 41 27.18 10.00 5.17
CA SER A 41 27.83 9.56 3.93
C SER A 41 27.11 8.38 3.24
N MET A 42 26.45 7.53 4.02
CA MET A 42 25.69 6.38 3.49
C MET A 42 24.30 6.79 3.04
N VAL A 43 23.66 7.72 3.77
CA VAL A 43 22.41 8.36 3.35
C VAL A 43 22.65 9.03 2.00
N ASP A 44 23.72 9.81 1.86
CA ASP A 44 24.10 10.48 0.62
C ASP A 44 24.32 9.48 -0.53
N SER A 45 25.08 8.41 -0.27
CA SER A 45 25.32 7.35 -1.26
C SER A 45 24.05 6.59 -1.64
N VAL A 46 23.09 6.46 -0.74
CA VAL A 46 21.78 5.87 -1.04
C VAL A 46 20.98 6.84 -1.88
N GLN A 47 20.87 8.11 -1.47
CA GLN A 47 20.10 9.16 -2.14
C GLN A 47 20.66 9.52 -3.52
N SER A 48 21.95 9.34 -3.77
CA SER A 48 22.57 9.57 -5.08
C SER A 48 22.11 8.58 -6.16
N ASN A 49 21.38 7.51 -5.82
CA ASN A 49 20.85 6.59 -6.81
C ASN A 49 19.65 7.21 -7.56
N PRO A 50 19.55 7.03 -8.90
CA PRO A 50 18.62 7.77 -9.73
C PRO A 50 17.15 7.35 -9.58
N THR A 51 16.88 6.12 -9.15
CA THR A 51 15.51 5.59 -9.02
C THR A 51 15.21 5.22 -7.59
N LYS A 52 13.95 5.40 -7.16
CA LYS A 52 13.46 5.00 -5.83
C LYS A 52 13.81 3.55 -5.52
N GLU A 53 13.59 2.64 -6.47
CA GLU A 53 13.92 1.22 -6.34
C GLU A 53 15.41 0.99 -6.08
N ARG A 54 16.31 1.68 -6.81
CA ARG A 54 17.76 1.56 -6.59
C ARG A 54 18.16 2.11 -5.22
N ARG A 55 17.56 3.23 -4.79
CA ARG A 55 17.79 3.79 -3.45
C ARG A 55 17.37 2.78 -2.36
N ILE A 56 16.17 2.23 -2.44
CA ILE A 56 15.67 1.21 -1.50
C ILE A 56 16.57 -0.04 -1.53
N SER A 57 16.91 -0.53 -2.73
CA SER A 57 17.81 -1.67 -2.91
C SER A 57 19.15 -1.45 -2.22
N ALA A 58 19.76 -0.27 -2.41
CA ALA A 58 21.02 0.10 -1.78
C ALA A 58 20.92 0.11 -0.24
N LEU A 59 19.81 0.63 0.31
CA LEU A 59 19.54 0.57 1.75
C LEU A 59 19.43 -0.89 2.23
N LEU A 60 18.66 -1.73 1.54
CA LEU A 60 18.48 -3.14 1.89
C LEU A 60 19.79 -3.94 1.82
N ASP A 61 20.71 -3.58 0.93
CA ASP A 61 22.03 -4.21 0.82
C ASP A 61 23.02 -3.72 1.90
N LEU A 62 22.75 -2.57 2.52
CA LEU A 62 23.51 -2.02 3.63
C LEU A 62 23.18 -2.70 4.96
N LEU A 63 21.89 -2.98 5.22
CA LEU A 63 21.41 -3.50 6.51
C LEU A 63 22.15 -4.77 6.99
N PRO A 64 22.41 -5.79 6.14
CA PRO A 64 23.08 -7.02 6.58
C PRO A 64 24.52 -6.81 7.06
N ARG A 65 25.16 -5.71 6.66
CA ARG A 65 26.55 -5.35 7.00
C ARG A 65 26.67 -4.67 8.38
N ARG A 66 25.57 -4.16 8.94
CA ARG A 66 25.60 -3.28 10.12
C ARG A 66 25.57 -3.97 11.47
N GLY A 67 25.10 -5.22 11.54
CA GLY A 67 25.11 -5.98 12.79
C GLY A 67 23.76 -6.60 13.13
N PRO A 68 23.67 -7.35 14.24
CA PRO A 68 22.47 -8.11 14.63
C PRO A 68 21.24 -7.23 14.88
N THR A 69 21.44 -6.02 15.38
CA THR A 69 20.36 -5.07 15.72
C THR A 69 19.78 -4.31 14.53
N ALA A 70 20.41 -4.40 13.35
CA ALA A 70 19.99 -3.63 12.17
C ALA A 70 18.58 -4.01 11.70
N PHE A 71 18.16 -5.26 11.84
CA PHE A 71 16.83 -5.71 11.43
C PHE A 71 15.74 -5.15 12.32
N SER A 72 15.89 -5.30 13.65
CA SER A 72 14.90 -4.81 14.61
C SER A 72 14.75 -3.30 14.55
N ALA A 73 15.85 -2.57 14.46
CA ALA A 73 15.81 -1.12 14.37
C ALA A 73 15.26 -0.62 13.03
N PHE A 74 15.49 -1.35 11.94
CA PHE A 74 14.79 -1.09 10.66
C PHE A 74 13.27 -1.25 10.80
N CYS A 75 12.79 -2.30 11.47
CA CYS A 75 11.36 -2.49 11.73
C CYS A 75 10.78 -1.38 12.61
N VAL A 76 11.52 -0.92 13.63
CA VAL A 76 11.13 0.22 14.47
C VAL A 76 11.04 1.51 13.65
N ALA A 77 12.03 1.78 12.79
CA ALA A 77 12.03 2.96 11.94
C ALA A 77 10.83 2.95 10.97
N LEU A 78 10.52 1.79 10.37
CA LEU A 78 9.32 1.63 9.54
C LEU A 78 8.04 2.01 10.30
N ARG A 79 7.87 1.54 11.54
CA ARG A 79 6.71 1.88 12.38
C ARG A 79 6.63 3.37 12.72
N ARG A 80 7.76 4.03 12.94
CA ARG A 80 7.80 5.48 13.22
C ARG A 80 7.51 6.34 12.00
N THR A 81 7.78 5.81 10.81
CA THR A 81 7.47 6.48 9.52
C THR A 81 6.10 6.13 8.96
N ASP A 82 5.15 5.72 9.81
CA ASP A 82 3.78 5.32 9.45
C ASP A 82 3.69 4.14 8.46
N GLN A 83 4.77 3.37 8.30
CA GLN A 83 4.87 2.21 7.42
C GLN A 83 4.90 0.90 8.24
N GLY A 84 4.14 0.87 9.33
CA GLY A 84 4.10 -0.26 10.28
C GLY A 84 3.67 -1.58 9.63
N PHE A 85 2.80 -1.54 8.62
CA PHE A 85 2.36 -2.73 7.89
C PHE A 85 3.53 -3.45 7.20
N VAL A 86 4.56 -2.72 6.76
CA VAL A 86 5.77 -3.30 6.16
C VAL A 86 6.56 -4.05 7.24
N ALA A 87 6.67 -3.48 8.45
CA ALA A 87 7.31 -4.15 9.57
C ALA A 87 6.54 -5.41 10.01
N ASP A 88 5.21 -5.34 10.08
CA ASP A 88 4.36 -6.49 10.42
C ASP A 88 4.50 -7.64 9.42
N GLN A 89 4.64 -7.32 8.14
CA GLN A 89 4.92 -8.29 7.07
C GLN A 89 6.29 -8.96 7.24
N LEU A 90 7.32 -8.20 7.65
CA LEU A 90 8.65 -8.75 7.87
C LEU A 90 8.73 -9.63 9.12
N GLU A 91 8.01 -9.26 10.19
CA GLU A 91 7.96 -10.02 11.44
C GLU A 91 7.04 -11.25 11.34
N GLY A 92 6.28 -11.39 10.25
CA GLY A 92 5.37 -12.52 10.02
C GLY A 92 4.08 -12.42 10.85
N VAL A 93 3.74 -11.23 11.34
CA VAL A 93 2.50 -10.96 12.10
C VAL A 93 1.29 -10.99 11.16
N THR A 94 1.48 -10.66 9.87
CA THR A 94 0.47 -10.72 8.80
C THR A 94 0.29 -12.15 8.24
N THR A 95 0.31 -13.17 9.09
CA THR A 95 -0.03 -14.53 8.65
C THR A 95 -1.54 -14.67 8.43
N GLY A 96 -2.05 -14.31 7.24
CA GLY A 96 -3.31 -14.89 6.77
C GLY A 96 -4.14 -14.16 5.71
N VAL A 97 -4.06 -12.84 5.57
CA VAL A 97 -5.11 -12.11 4.81
C VAL A 97 -4.69 -11.74 3.37
N GLU A 98 -3.41 -11.54 3.09
CA GLU A 98 -3.01 -10.85 1.85
C GLU A 98 -2.75 -11.73 0.62
N LYS A 99 -2.73 -13.08 0.75
CA LYS A 99 -2.66 -13.95 -0.45
C LYS A 99 -3.91 -13.85 -1.34
N LYS A 100 -4.94 -13.08 -0.95
CA LYS A 100 -6.21 -12.95 -1.68
C LYS A 100 -6.51 -11.57 -2.27
N MET A 101 -5.70 -10.53 -2.02
CA MET A 101 -6.03 -9.16 -2.47
C MET A 101 -5.39 -8.74 -3.80
N LYS A 102 -4.51 -9.55 -4.41
CA LYS A 102 -4.02 -9.31 -5.79
C LYS A 102 -5.06 -9.64 -6.88
N THR A 103 -6.30 -9.95 -6.52
CA THR A 103 -7.43 -10.14 -7.45
C THR A 103 -8.65 -9.32 -7.01
N LEU A 104 -8.44 -8.04 -6.76
CA LEU A 104 -9.50 -7.04 -6.95
C LEU A 104 -9.15 -6.20 -8.18
N THR A 105 -8.91 -6.89 -9.30
CA THR A 105 -9.18 -6.27 -10.59
C THR A 105 -10.69 -6.13 -10.66
N VAL A 106 -11.20 -4.91 -10.48
CA VAL A 106 -12.48 -4.57 -11.11
C VAL A 106 -12.23 -4.76 -12.59
N SER A 107 -12.61 -5.91 -13.11
CA SER A 107 -12.69 -6.13 -14.55
C SER A 107 -13.73 -5.15 -15.07
N VAL A 108 -13.28 -3.96 -15.43
CA VAL A 108 -13.97 -3.16 -16.45
C VAL A 108 -13.88 -4.03 -17.70
N PRO A 109 -14.97 -4.62 -18.19
CA PRO A 109 -14.92 -5.34 -19.45
C PRO A 109 -14.45 -4.36 -20.53
N PRO A 110 -13.59 -4.82 -21.46
CA PRO A 110 -13.11 -3.97 -22.54
C PRO A 110 -14.32 -3.56 -23.39
N ALA A 111 -14.41 -2.26 -23.64
CA ALA A 111 -15.29 -1.73 -24.67
C ALA A 111 -14.76 -2.25 -26.02
N GLU A 112 -15.32 -3.35 -26.51
CA GLU A 112 -15.21 -3.76 -27.90
C GLU A 112 -16.60 -3.87 -28.51
N GLU A 113 -16.72 -3.18 -29.64
CA GLU A 113 -17.84 -3.13 -30.57
C GLU A 113 -18.26 -4.51 -31.09
N ASN A 114 -19.58 -4.66 -31.21
CA ASN A 114 -20.31 -5.38 -32.27
C ASN A 114 -20.04 -6.88 -32.49
N GLN A 115 -20.97 -7.71 -31.99
CA GLN A 115 -21.64 -8.69 -32.85
C GLN A 115 -23.05 -8.99 -32.34
N GLU A 116 -24.01 -8.83 -33.26
CA GLU A 116 -25.45 -8.94 -33.04
C GLU A 116 -25.87 -10.41 -32.93
N ASP A 117 -26.17 -10.89 -31.72
CA ASP A 117 -26.97 -12.09 -31.53
C ASP A 117 -28.41 -11.68 -31.21
N VAL A 118 -29.29 -11.91 -32.18
CA VAL A 118 -30.73 -11.67 -32.09
C VAL A 118 -31.33 -12.57 -31.01
N ILE A 119 -31.61 -12.00 -29.83
CA ILE A 119 -32.31 -12.68 -28.75
C ILE A 119 -33.83 -12.56 -29.04
N PRO A 120 -34.57 -13.68 -29.21
CA PRO A 120 -36.01 -13.63 -29.46
C PRO A 120 -36.77 -12.99 -28.29
N LEU A 121 -37.62 -12.01 -28.63
CA LEU A 121 -38.56 -11.34 -27.74
C LEU A 121 -39.74 -12.25 -27.37
N ASP A 122 -39.75 -12.79 -26.15
CA ASP A 122 -40.94 -13.17 -25.35
C ASP A 122 -40.42 -13.54 -23.95
N ASP A 123 -40.85 -13.02 -22.80
CA ASP A 123 -42.17 -12.58 -22.37
C ASP A 123 -42.14 -11.20 -21.67
N LYS A 124 -43.30 -10.54 -21.68
CA LYS A 124 -43.61 -9.17 -21.24
C LYS A 124 -43.29 -8.78 -19.79
N LYS A 125 -42.03 -8.78 -19.38
CA LYS A 125 -41.53 -7.91 -18.31
C LYS A 125 -40.30 -7.17 -18.84
N GLY A 126 -40.55 -5.94 -19.30
CA GLY A 126 -39.47 -5.03 -19.68
C GLY A 126 -38.44 -4.86 -18.55
N PRO A 127 -37.23 -4.37 -18.87
CA PRO A 127 -36.20 -4.13 -17.88
C PRO A 127 -36.76 -3.26 -16.75
N ILE A 128 -36.39 -3.57 -15.50
CA ILE A 128 -36.73 -2.76 -14.34
C ILE A 128 -36.32 -1.32 -14.66
N GLN A 129 -37.29 -0.42 -14.79
CA GLN A 129 -37.02 1.00 -14.93
C GLN A 129 -36.55 1.53 -13.56
N ALA A 130 -35.29 1.25 -13.23
CA ALA A 130 -34.62 1.95 -12.15
C ALA A 130 -34.37 3.38 -12.64
N LEU A 131 -35.23 4.32 -12.23
CA LEU A 131 -34.98 5.75 -12.41
C LEU A 131 -33.81 6.16 -11.51
N VAL A 132 -32.59 5.88 -11.95
CA VAL A 132 -31.38 6.29 -11.24
C VAL A 132 -31.25 7.80 -11.41
N LYS A 133 -31.45 8.54 -10.31
CA LYS A 133 -31.27 9.99 -10.32
C LYS A 133 -29.79 10.29 -10.58
N PRO A 134 -29.45 11.15 -11.55
CA PRO A 134 -28.06 11.54 -11.79
C PRO A 134 -27.50 12.22 -10.54
N CYS A 135 -26.25 11.88 -10.19
CA CYS A 135 -25.56 12.44 -9.05
C CYS A 135 -25.23 13.93 -9.31
N THR A 136 -26.18 14.79 -8.98
CA THR A 136 -26.04 16.25 -9.09
C THR A 136 -25.49 16.83 -7.78
N PRO A 137 -24.80 17.98 -7.82
CA PRO A 137 -24.33 18.65 -6.60
C PRO A 137 -25.46 18.98 -5.60
N ALA A 138 -26.70 19.11 -6.09
CA ALA A 138 -27.89 19.29 -5.25
C ALA A 138 -28.31 18.00 -4.53
N PHE A 139 -28.17 16.83 -5.18
CA PHE A 139 -28.45 15.53 -4.56
C PHE A 139 -27.51 15.24 -3.39
N PHE A 140 -26.21 15.54 -3.55
CA PHE A 140 -25.21 15.33 -2.50
C PHE A 140 -25.47 16.18 -1.25
N LYS A 141 -25.79 17.47 -1.43
CA LYS A 141 -26.11 18.40 -0.33
C LYS A 141 -27.39 18.03 0.45
N GLN A 142 -28.30 17.28 -0.17
CA GLN A 142 -29.55 16.85 0.47
C GLN A 142 -29.34 15.69 1.46
N ILE A 143 -28.31 14.86 1.24
CA ILE A 143 -27.95 13.77 2.15
C ILE A 143 -27.28 14.33 3.42
N ASP A 144 -26.40 15.33 3.26
CA ASP A 144 -25.73 16.00 4.38
C ASP A 144 -26.72 16.70 5.32
N ALA A 145 -27.82 17.26 4.79
CA ALA A 145 -28.86 17.90 5.60
C ALA A 145 -29.64 16.89 6.46
N LYS A 146 -29.98 15.71 5.91
CA LYS A 146 -30.69 14.65 6.65
C LYS A 146 -29.84 14.03 7.76
N HIS A 147 -28.53 13.92 7.57
CA HIS A 147 -27.63 13.39 8.60
C HIS A 147 -27.45 14.34 9.80
N LYS A 148 -27.76 15.62 9.63
CA LYS A 148 -27.65 16.65 10.68
C LYS A 148 -28.83 16.69 11.65
N GLU A 149 -30.01 16.19 11.23
CA GLU A 149 -31.21 16.12 12.10
C GLU A 149 -31.24 14.85 12.98
N ILE A 150 -30.38 13.86 12.73
CA ILE A 150 -30.37 12.59 13.49
C ILE A 150 -29.47 12.69 14.74
N TRP A 151 -28.64 13.73 14.86
CA TRP A 151 -27.62 13.87 15.92
C TRP A 151 -27.76 15.16 16.75
N THR A 152 -28.97 15.66 16.96
CA THR A 152 -29.22 16.83 17.83
C THR A 152 -30.03 16.54 19.10
N ASP A 153 -30.25 15.27 19.46
CA ASP A 153 -30.95 14.89 20.70
C ASP A 153 -30.07 14.09 21.68
N TYR A 154 -28.85 14.57 21.96
CA TYR A 154 -28.08 14.20 23.16
C TYR A 154 -27.25 15.37 23.68
#